data_AF-A0A377ZZ08-F1
#
_entry.id   AF-A0A377ZZ08-F1
#
_cell.length_a   1.000
_cell.length_b   1.000
_cell.length_c   1.000
_cell.angle_alpha   90.00
_cell.angle_beta   90.00
_cell.angle_gamma   90.00
#
_symmetry.space_group_name_H-M   'P 1'
#
loop_
_entity.id
_entity.type
_entity.pdbx_description
1 polymer ?
#
loop_
_entity_poly.entity_id
_entity_poly.type
_entity_poly.pdbx_seq_one_letter_code
_entity_poly.pdbx_strand_id
1 'polypeptide(L)' 'MMTPIWLGTSWKMNKPLSQAMAWCETLAARMPEGCHPAIQPFVIPPSPRSNPSAIFCKRISYRF' A
#
# COMPACT_ATOMS: atom_id res chain seq x y z
N MET A 1 15.05 -16.60 15.77
CA MET A 1 14.68 -15.66 14.69
C MET A 1 13.37 -15.00 15.10
N MET A 2 13.25 -13.67 14.99
CA MET A 2 11.97 -12.99 15.24
C MET A 2 11.04 -13.18 14.04
N THR A 3 9.77 -13.52 14.30
CA THR A 3 8.74 -13.57 13.26
C THR A 3 8.29 -12.15 12.91
N PRO A 4 8.29 -11.75 11.63
CA PRO A 4 7.85 -10.42 11.23
C PRO A 4 6.36 -10.22 11.53
N ILE A 5 6.01 -9.03 12.02
CA ILE A 5 4.62 -8.63 12.23
C ILE A 5 4.09 -8.08 10.92
N TRP A 6 3.12 -8.77 10.32
CA TRP A 6 2.49 -8.33 9.08
C TRP A 6 1.37 -7.33 9.40
N LEU A 7 1.55 -6.08 8.97
CA LEU A 7 0.55 -5.04 9.12
C LEU A 7 0.12 -4.57 7.76
N GLY A 8 -1.17 -4.70 7.44
CA GLY A 8 -1.66 -4.27 6.15
C GLY A 8 -3.03 -3.65 6.17
N THR A 9 -3.32 -2.87 5.14
CA THR A 9 -4.61 -2.24 4.92
C THR A 9 -5.23 -2.71 3.61
N SER A 10 -6.54 -2.96 3.66
CA SER A 10 -7.37 -3.23 2.50
C SER A 10 -8.30 -2.05 2.28
N TRP A 11 -8.17 -1.42 1.14
CA TRP A 11 -8.87 -0.18 0.87
C TRP A 11 -10.22 -0.34 0.16
N LYS A 12 -10.70 -1.59 -0.04
CA LYS A 12 -12.03 -1.99 -0.58
C LYS A 12 -12.65 -0.99 -1.61
N MET A 13 -11.81 -0.45 -2.47
CA MET A 13 -11.89 0.93 -2.96
C MET A 13 -13.17 1.30 -3.73
N ASN A 14 -14.11 1.96 -3.05
CA ASN A 14 -15.31 2.59 -3.65
C ASN A 14 -15.08 4.07 -4.02
N LYS A 15 -13.83 4.53 -4.12
CA LYS A 15 -13.47 5.94 -4.30
C LYS A 15 -13.04 6.24 -5.73
N PRO A 16 -13.19 7.51 -6.19
CA PRO A 16 -12.70 7.93 -7.51
C PRO A 16 -11.20 7.68 -7.67
N LEU A 17 -10.76 7.49 -8.92
CA LEU A 17 -9.36 7.23 -9.26
C LEU A 17 -8.40 8.30 -8.73
N SER A 18 -8.78 9.58 -8.78
CA SER A 18 -7.97 10.69 -8.27
C SER A 18 -7.66 10.56 -6.78
N GLN A 19 -8.66 10.17 -5.98
CA GLN A 19 -8.48 9.96 -4.54
C GLN A 19 -7.64 8.72 -4.25
N ALA A 20 -7.77 7.68 -5.08
CA ALA A 20 -6.94 6.48 -4.97
C ALA A 20 -5.46 6.77 -5.26
N MET A 21 -5.17 7.55 -6.30
CA MET A 21 -3.81 7.98 -6.64
C MET A 21 -3.20 8.85 -5.54
N ALA A 22 -3.93 9.87 -5.06
CA ALA A 22 -3.47 10.75 -3.99
C ALA A 22 -3.11 9.97 -2.72
N TRP A 23 -3.86 8.91 -2.40
CA TRP A 23 -3.53 8.04 -1.27
C TRP A 23 -2.28 7.21 -1.51
N CYS A 24 -2.15 6.54 -2.67
CA CYS A 24 -0.96 5.74 -2.91
C CYS A 24 0.30 6.65 -2.92
N GLU A 25 0.22 7.86 -3.47
CA GLU A 25 1.32 8.85 -3.44
C GLU A 25 1.67 9.26 -2.01
N THR A 26 0.67 9.58 -1.19
CA THR A 26 0.86 9.91 0.23
C THR A 26 1.50 8.76 0.98
N LEU A 27 1.05 7.53 0.73
CA LEU A 27 1.60 6.33 1.35
C LEU A 27 3.07 6.13 0.98
N ALA A 28 3.42 6.24 -0.31
CA ALA A 28 4.78 6.11 -0.79
C ALA A 28 5.73 7.16 -0.18
N ALA A 29 5.23 8.39 0.03
CA ALA A 29 6.01 9.46 0.63
C ALA A 29 6.23 9.27 2.14
N ARG A 30 5.29 8.65 2.86
CA ARG A 30 5.31 8.56 4.33
C ARG A 30 5.87 7.26 4.88
N MET A 31 5.77 6.14 4.15
CA MET A 31 6.25 4.84 4.62
C MET A 31 7.76 4.74 4.91
N PRO A 32 8.67 5.33 4.10
CA PRO A 32 10.11 5.20 4.33
C PRO A 32 10.61 5.72 5.68
N GLU A 33 9.88 6.65 6.31
CA GLU A 33 10.30 7.34 7.54
C GLU A 33 9.77 6.68 8.83
N GLY A 34 8.79 5.77 8.74
CA GLY A 34 7.96 5.40 9.89
C GLY A 34 7.77 3.91 10.16
N CYS A 35 8.43 3.02 9.42
CA CYS A 35 8.22 1.57 9.61
C CYS A 35 9.21 0.99 10.63
N HIS A 36 8.69 0.49 11.75
CA HIS A 36 9.49 -0.21 12.74
C HIS A 36 10.12 -1.48 12.11
N PRO A 37 11.40 -1.82 12.38
CA PRO A 37 12.09 -2.94 11.72
C PRO A 37 11.43 -4.32 11.85
N ALA A 38 10.58 -4.52 12.86
CA ALA A 38 9.84 -5.76 13.06
C ALA A 38 8.52 -5.84 12.26
N ILE A 39 8.10 -4.75 11.61
CA ILE A 39 6.84 -4.66 10.88
C ILE A 39 7.11 -4.83 9.39
N GLN A 40 6.41 -5.78 8.77
CA GLN A 40 6.31 -5.91 7.32
C GLN A 40 4.99 -5.28 6.85
N PRO A 41 5.03 -4.07 6.27
CA PRO A 41 3.84 -3.40 5.77
C PRO A 41 3.37 -4.00 4.44
N PHE A 42 2.05 -4.06 4.22
CA PHE A 42 1.51 -4.41 2.91
C PHE A 42 0.18 -3.71 2.62
N VAL A 43 -0.12 -3.50 1.33
CA VAL A 43 -1.41 -2.99 0.87
C VAL A 43 -2.07 -3.99 -0.07
N ILE A 44 -3.35 -4.26 0.18
CA ILE A 44 -4.19 -5.01 -0.76
C ILE A 44 -4.82 -4.00 -1.74
N PRO A 45 -4.46 -4.05 -3.03
CA PRO A 45 -4.96 -3.11 -4.01
C PRO A 45 -6.45 -3.35 -4.34
N PRO A 46 -7.13 -2.35 -4.92
CA PRO A 46 -8.48 -2.50 -5.45
C PRO A 46 -8.60 -3.54 -6.57
N SER A 47 -9.79 -4.10 -6.74
CA SER A 47 -10.19 -4.86 -7.91
C SER A 47 -10.89 -3.92 -8.92
N PRO A 48 -10.67 -4.04 -10.25
CA PRO A 48 -9.82 -5.01 -10.93
C PRO A 48 -8.35 -4.61 -11.02
N ARG A 49 -7.47 -5.60 -11.23
CA ARG A 49 -6.00 -5.44 -11.34
C ARG A 49 -5.55 -4.39 -12.38
N SER A 50 -6.36 -4.13 -13.41
CA SER A 50 -6.11 -3.14 -14.45
C SER A 50 -6.31 -1.69 -14.01
N ASN A 51 -6.90 -1.44 -12.83
CA ASN A 51 -7.05 -0.10 -12.30
C ASN A 51 -5.66 0.54 -12.07
N PRO A 52 -5.38 1.77 -12.57
CA PRO A 52 -4.08 2.41 -12.41
C PRO A 52 -3.61 2.51 -10.95
N SER A 53 -4.52 2.75 -10.00
CA SER A 53 -4.15 2.78 -8.58
C SER A 53 -3.81 1.39 -8.04
N ALA A 54 -4.39 0.32 -8.58
CA ALA A 54 -4.01 -1.06 -8.24
C ALA A 54 -2.57 -1.35 -8.64
N ILE A 55 -2.18 -0.93 -9.85
CA ILE A 55 -0.82 -1.10 -10.38
C ILE A 55 0.17 -0.31 -9.52
N PHE A 56 -0.16 0.94 -9.21
CA PHE A 56 0.71 1.81 -8.44
C PHE A 56 0.87 1.31 -6.99
N CYS A 57 -0.22 0.99 -6.30
CA CYS A 57 -0.14 0.47 -4.94
C CYS A 57 0.57 -0.89 -4.85
N LYS A 58 0.50 -1.75 -5.88
CA LYS A 58 1.35 -2.97 -5.92
C LYS A 58 2.84 -2.63 -5.93
N ARG A 59 3.26 -1.62 -6.70
CA ARG A 59 4.67 -1.19 -6.74
C ARG A 59 5.15 -0.67 -5.39
N ILE A 60 4.25 -0.12 -4.57
CA ILE A 60 4.56 0.25 -3.18
C ILE A 60 4.71 -1.02 -2.34
N SER A 61 3.73 -1.94 -2.36
CA SER A 61 3.75 -3.15 -1.53
C SER A 61 4.95 -4.10 -1.76
N TYR A 62 5.55 -4.11 -2.96
CA TYR A 62 6.74 -4.95 -3.26
C TYR A 62 8.07 -4.22 -3.08
N ARG A 63 8.07 -2.93 -2.73
CA ARG A 63 9.29 -2.15 -2.51
C ARG A 63 9.79 -2.21 -1.06
N PHE A 64 9.01 -2.84 -0.19
CA PHE A 64 9.26 -3.04 1.23
C PHE A 64 9.09 -4.53 1.53
#